data_AF-A0A2B9DTG0-F1
#
_entry.id   AF-A0A2B9DTG0-F1
#
_cell.length_a   1.000
_cell.length_b   1.000
_cell.length_c   1.000
_cell.angle_alpha   90.00
_cell.angle_beta   90.00
_cell.angle_gamma   90.00
#
_symmetry.space_group_name_H-M   'P 1'
#
loop_
_entity.id
_entity.type
_entity.pdbx_description
1 polymer ?
#
loop_
_entity_poly.entity_id
_entity_poly.type
_entity_poly.pdbx_seq_one_letter_code
_entity_poly.pdbx_strand_id
1 'polypeptide(L)'
;MRVKIIEREKQIELEEKEIARREKQYDAEVKKKADADRYAVEQSAEAEKVKQMKKADADQYKIEAEARARAEEVRVEGLAKAEIEKAQGQAKAEVQKAQGTAEADVIRLKGLAEAEAKQKIAEAFELYGQAAIMDMVLKMLPSYAKEIASPLSNIDKITVVDTGGGGKNSGAGKVAGYATDLMATMQETLKASSGIDLKELLEGFAGKGAVQQLSNDKPVVSVVEDEKKEINKDKE
;
A
#
# COMPACT_ATOMS: atom_id res chain seq x y z
N MET A 1 -6.55 -111.33 -82.35
CA MET A 1 -6.40 -110.98 -80.92
C MET A 1 -5.32 -109.94 -80.63
N ARG A 2 -4.16 -109.91 -81.32
CA ARG A 2 -3.07 -108.94 -81.04
C ARG A 2 -3.41 -107.46 -81.32
N VAL A 3 -4.30 -107.18 -82.27
CA VAL A 3 -4.70 -105.79 -82.63
C VAL A 3 -5.45 -105.09 -81.49
N LYS A 4 -6.31 -105.81 -80.75
CA LYS A 4 -7.09 -105.27 -79.62
C LYS A 4 -6.23 -104.90 -78.39
N ILE A 5 -5.03 -105.49 -78.26
CA ILE A 5 -4.11 -105.19 -77.14
C ILE A 5 -3.36 -103.88 -77.43
N ILE A 6 -2.87 -103.71 -78.66
CA ILE A 6 -2.17 -102.49 -79.11
C ILE A 6 -3.10 -101.27 -79.10
N GLU A 7 -4.37 -101.42 -79.48
CA GLU A 7 -5.36 -100.35 -79.38
C GLU A 7 -5.61 -99.93 -77.93
N ARG A 8 -5.68 -100.89 -77.00
CA ARG A 8 -5.90 -100.63 -75.57
C ARG A 8 -4.67 -100.00 -74.91
N GLU A 9 -3.45 -100.42 -75.26
CA GLU A 9 -2.20 -99.78 -74.82
C GLU A 9 -2.10 -98.33 -75.33
N LYS A 10 -2.42 -98.08 -76.61
CA LYS A 10 -2.49 -96.71 -77.14
C LYS A 10 -3.57 -95.87 -76.46
N GLN A 11 -4.69 -96.47 -76.07
CA GLN A 11 -5.76 -95.78 -75.35
C GLN A 11 -5.31 -95.35 -73.95
N ILE A 12 -4.61 -96.23 -73.22
CA ILE A 12 -4.01 -95.93 -71.92
C ILE A 12 -2.96 -94.83 -72.05
N GLU A 13 -2.07 -94.90 -73.06
CA GLU A 13 -1.06 -93.86 -73.30
C GLU A 13 -1.68 -92.50 -73.64
N LEU A 14 -2.81 -92.52 -74.36
CA LEU A 14 -3.56 -91.31 -74.73
C LEU A 14 -4.27 -90.71 -73.50
N GLU A 15 -4.88 -91.55 -72.66
CA GLU A 15 -5.46 -91.14 -71.37
C GLU A 15 -4.40 -90.61 -70.41
N GLU A 16 -3.23 -91.26 -70.29
CA GLU A 16 -2.11 -90.77 -69.47
C GLU A 16 -1.62 -89.40 -69.94
N LYS A 17 -1.51 -89.18 -71.26
CA LYS A 17 -1.18 -87.86 -71.83
C LYS A 17 -2.28 -86.82 -71.57
N GLU A 18 -3.55 -87.20 -71.61
CA GLU A 18 -4.66 -86.31 -71.26
C GLU A 18 -4.68 -85.95 -69.77
N ILE A 19 -4.43 -86.91 -68.87
CA ILE A 19 -4.32 -86.68 -67.43
C ILE A 19 -3.14 -85.76 -67.14
N ALA A 20 -1.96 -86.02 -67.71
CA ALA A 20 -0.79 -85.17 -67.55
C ALA A 20 -1.01 -83.74 -68.11
N ARG A 21 -1.79 -83.60 -69.19
CA ARG A 21 -2.19 -82.28 -69.71
C ARG A 21 -3.14 -81.57 -68.73
N ARG A 22 -4.12 -82.28 -68.18
CA ARG A 22 -5.08 -81.75 -67.20
C ARG A 22 -4.41 -81.36 -65.89
N GLU A 23 -3.52 -82.19 -65.35
CA GLU A 23 -2.73 -81.87 -64.16
C GLU A 23 -1.89 -80.62 -64.38
N LYS A 24 -1.18 -80.51 -65.51
CA LYS A 24 -0.42 -79.29 -65.83
C LYS A 24 -1.30 -78.05 -66.00
N GLN A 25 -2.51 -78.20 -66.55
CA GLN A 25 -3.47 -77.11 -66.67
C GLN A 25 -4.00 -76.69 -65.29
N TYR A 26 -4.41 -77.63 -64.45
CA TYR A 26 -4.85 -77.36 -63.09
C TYR A 26 -3.74 -76.76 -62.24
N ASP A 27 -2.52 -77.30 -62.30
CA ASP A 27 -1.37 -76.74 -61.58
C ASP A 27 -1.04 -75.33 -62.04
N ALA A 28 -1.10 -75.06 -63.35
CA ALA A 28 -0.88 -73.72 -63.88
C ALA A 28 -2.00 -72.75 -63.47
N GLU A 29 -3.25 -73.20 -63.47
CA GLU A 29 -4.41 -72.40 -63.07
C GLU A 29 -4.42 -72.12 -61.57
N VAL A 30 -4.17 -73.13 -60.74
CA VAL A 30 -4.07 -73.01 -59.27
C VAL A 30 -2.89 -72.13 -58.89
N LYS A 31 -1.72 -72.29 -59.51
CA LYS A 31 -0.57 -71.40 -59.26
C LYS A 31 -0.86 -69.97 -59.68
N LYS A 32 -1.39 -69.75 -60.90
CA LYS A 32 -1.76 -68.39 -61.35
C LYS A 32 -2.82 -67.76 -60.46
N LYS A 33 -3.80 -68.53 -59.98
CA LYS A 33 -4.82 -68.06 -59.06
C LYS A 33 -4.23 -67.71 -57.69
N ALA A 34 -3.38 -68.58 -57.13
CA ALA A 34 -2.69 -68.32 -55.87
C ALA A 34 -1.75 -67.10 -55.97
N ASP A 35 -1.03 -66.94 -57.08
CA ASP A 35 -0.17 -65.77 -57.31
C ASP A 35 -1.00 -64.49 -57.46
N ALA A 36 -2.15 -64.54 -58.14
CA ALA A 36 -3.08 -63.43 -58.24
C ALA A 36 -3.69 -63.05 -56.88
N ASP A 37 -4.11 -64.04 -56.09
CA ASP A 37 -4.65 -63.83 -54.74
C ASP A 37 -3.58 -63.25 -53.80
N ARG A 38 -2.33 -63.76 -53.86
CA ARG A 38 -1.20 -63.19 -53.11
C ARG A 38 -0.92 -61.75 -53.51
N TYR A 39 -0.85 -61.47 -54.80
CA TYR A 39 -0.62 -60.11 -55.29
C TYR A 39 -1.76 -59.16 -54.88
N ALA A 40 -3.02 -59.61 -54.92
CA ALA A 40 -4.16 -58.84 -54.47
C ALA A 40 -4.09 -58.53 -52.96
N VAL A 41 -3.73 -59.52 -52.14
CA VAL A 41 -3.56 -59.35 -50.69
C VAL A 41 -2.41 -58.40 -50.38
N GLU A 42 -1.24 -58.58 -51.02
CA GLU A 42 -0.07 -57.71 -50.86
C GLU A 42 -0.39 -56.26 -51.26
N GLN A 43 -1.07 -56.04 -52.39
CA GLN A 43 -1.49 -54.72 -52.82
C GLN A 43 -2.53 -54.09 -51.88
N SER A 44 -3.49 -54.88 -51.39
CA SER A 44 -4.46 -54.36 -50.41
C SER A 44 -3.79 -53.98 -49.08
N ALA A 45 -2.82 -54.77 -48.61
CA ALA A 45 -2.10 -54.51 -47.37
C ALA A 45 -1.21 -53.26 -47.51
N GLU A 46 -0.54 -53.10 -48.66
CA GLU A 46 0.26 -51.90 -48.94
C GLU A 46 -0.64 -50.65 -49.06
N ALA A 47 -1.80 -50.76 -49.72
CA ALA A 47 -2.76 -49.67 -49.80
C ALA A 47 -3.30 -49.27 -48.42
N GLU A 48 -3.63 -50.23 -47.56
CA GLU A 48 -4.04 -49.98 -46.18
C GLU A 48 -2.95 -49.32 -45.35
N LYS A 49 -1.71 -49.82 -45.46
CA LYS A 49 -0.55 -49.23 -44.79
C LYS A 49 -0.31 -47.79 -45.21
N VAL A 50 -0.33 -47.51 -46.52
CA VAL A 50 -0.19 -46.15 -47.05
C VAL A 50 -1.35 -45.26 -46.57
N LYS A 51 -2.58 -45.78 -46.54
CA LYS A 51 -3.75 -45.05 -46.04
C LYS A 51 -3.61 -44.73 -44.55
N GLN A 52 -3.16 -45.68 -43.73
CA GLN A 52 -2.91 -45.46 -42.31
C GLN A 52 -1.79 -44.47 -42.07
N MET A 53 -0.67 -44.57 -42.78
CA MET A 53 0.44 -43.62 -42.71
C MET A 53 -0.02 -42.21 -43.07
N LYS A 54 -0.69 -42.03 -44.21
CA LYS A 54 -1.23 -40.72 -44.62
C LYS A 54 -2.23 -40.16 -43.62
N LYS A 55 -3.05 -41.01 -42.99
CA LYS A 55 -3.97 -40.58 -41.95
C LYS A 55 -3.22 -40.13 -40.69
N ALA A 56 -2.23 -40.89 -40.25
CA ALA A 56 -1.38 -40.53 -39.12
C ALA A 56 -0.63 -39.22 -39.38
N ASP A 57 -0.07 -39.03 -40.59
CA ASP A 57 0.60 -37.80 -40.99
C ASP A 57 -0.36 -36.60 -40.99
N ALA A 58 -1.59 -36.79 -41.50
CA ALA A 58 -2.62 -35.75 -41.47
C ALA A 58 -3.06 -35.40 -40.04
N ASP A 59 -3.18 -36.40 -39.17
CA ASP A 59 -3.54 -36.20 -37.77
C ASP A 59 -2.40 -35.51 -37.00
N GLN A 60 -1.13 -35.89 -37.25
CA GLN A 60 0.03 -35.18 -36.70
C GLN A 60 0.08 -33.72 -37.15
N TYR A 61 -0.14 -33.46 -38.45
CA TYR A 61 -0.18 -32.10 -38.98
C TYR A 61 -1.28 -31.26 -38.32
N LYS A 62 -2.47 -31.83 -38.11
CA LYS A 62 -3.57 -31.16 -37.39
C LYS A 62 -3.18 -30.86 -35.94
N ILE A 63 -2.66 -31.85 -35.23
CA ILE A 63 -2.25 -31.68 -33.82
C ILE A 63 -1.17 -30.60 -33.70
N GLU A 64 -0.18 -30.60 -34.59
CA GLU A 64 0.88 -29.59 -34.59
C GLU A 64 0.34 -28.20 -34.93
N ALA A 65 -0.51 -28.08 -35.95
CA ALA A 65 -1.13 -26.81 -36.33
C ALA A 65 -1.99 -26.25 -35.18
N GLU A 66 -2.79 -27.09 -34.52
CA GLU A 66 -3.56 -26.70 -33.35
C GLU A 66 -2.69 -26.35 -32.16
N ALA A 67 -1.62 -27.10 -31.90
CA ALA A 67 -0.70 -26.82 -30.80
C ALA A 67 0.00 -25.47 -31.02
N ARG A 68 0.43 -25.16 -32.26
CA ARG A 68 0.98 -23.86 -32.63
C ARG A 68 -0.05 -22.75 -32.48
N ALA A 69 -1.29 -22.96 -32.92
CA ALA A 69 -2.37 -22.00 -32.76
C ALA A 69 -2.66 -21.68 -31.28
N ARG A 70 -2.78 -22.72 -30.44
CA ARG A 70 -2.98 -22.55 -28.99
C ARG A 70 -1.80 -21.87 -28.31
N ALA A 71 -0.57 -22.22 -28.68
CA ALA A 71 0.62 -21.57 -28.14
C ALA A 71 0.65 -20.07 -28.47
N GLU A 72 0.29 -19.71 -29.70
CA GLU A 72 0.20 -18.32 -30.12
C GLU A 72 -0.95 -17.58 -29.43
N GLU A 73 -2.11 -18.21 -29.27
CA GLU A 73 -3.24 -17.66 -28.53
C GLU A 73 -2.84 -17.33 -27.08
N VAL A 74 -2.20 -18.26 -26.38
CA VAL A 74 -1.70 -18.04 -25.01
C VAL A 74 -0.63 -16.94 -24.97
N ARG A 75 0.24 -16.87 -25.98
CA ARG A 75 1.25 -15.80 -26.08
C ARG A 75 0.60 -14.44 -26.24
N VAL A 76 -0.36 -14.32 -27.15
CA VAL A 76 -1.09 -13.06 -27.42
C VAL A 76 -1.92 -12.68 -26.20
N GLU A 77 -2.63 -13.62 -25.58
CA GLU A 77 -3.41 -13.37 -24.37
C GLU A 77 -2.51 -12.95 -23.19
N GLY A 78 -1.34 -13.60 -23.02
CA GLY A 78 -0.36 -13.23 -22.02
C GLY A 78 0.18 -11.82 -22.21
N LEU A 79 0.49 -11.43 -23.44
CA LEU A 79 0.91 -10.07 -23.78
C LEU A 79 -0.21 -9.05 -23.53
N ALA A 80 -1.44 -9.37 -23.95
CA ALA A 80 -2.60 -8.50 -23.72
C ALA A 80 -2.87 -8.29 -22.22
N LYS A 81 -2.81 -9.36 -21.41
CA LYS A 81 -2.97 -9.26 -19.94
C LYS A 81 -1.86 -8.42 -19.32
N ALA A 82 -0.61 -8.62 -19.71
CA ALA A 82 0.51 -7.83 -19.21
C ALA A 82 0.38 -6.34 -19.57
N GLU A 83 -0.11 -6.03 -20.78
CA GLU A 83 -0.36 -4.66 -21.21
C GLU A 83 -1.51 -4.01 -20.43
N ILE A 84 -2.61 -4.73 -20.21
CA ILE A 84 -3.72 -4.27 -19.39
C ILE A 84 -3.26 -4.00 -17.96
N GLU A 85 -2.50 -4.91 -17.35
CA GLU A 85 -1.99 -4.74 -15.99
C GLU A 85 -1.04 -3.55 -15.88
N LYS A 86 -0.15 -3.38 -16.86
CA LYS A 86 0.75 -2.22 -16.93
C LYS A 86 -0.03 -0.91 -17.06
N ALA A 87 -1.00 -0.86 -17.97
CA ALA A 87 -1.84 0.32 -18.17
C ALA A 87 -2.67 0.64 -16.92
N GLN A 88 -3.25 -0.37 -16.25
CA GLN A 88 -3.95 -0.20 -14.99
C GLN A 88 -3.02 0.26 -13.87
N GLY A 89 -1.80 -0.27 -13.79
CA GLY A 89 -0.79 0.15 -12.82
C GLY A 89 -0.40 1.63 -13.02
N GLN A 90 -0.17 2.04 -14.26
CA GLN A 90 0.11 3.43 -14.62
C GLN A 90 -1.07 4.35 -14.29
N ALA A 91 -2.29 3.97 -14.67
CA ALA A 91 -3.48 4.74 -14.37
C ALA A 91 -3.70 4.90 -12.85
N LYS A 92 -3.53 3.82 -12.08
CA LYS A 92 -3.63 3.87 -10.60
C LYS A 92 -2.54 4.77 -9.99
N ALA A 93 -1.31 4.68 -10.49
CA ALA A 93 -0.21 5.52 -10.02
C ALA A 93 -0.46 7.01 -10.32
N GLU A 94 -0.99 7.33 -11.50
CA GLU A 94 -1.35 8.70 -11.87
C GLU A 94 -2.48 9.24 -10.99
N VAL A 95 -3.53 8.46 -10.76
CA VAL A 95 -4.63 8.83 -9.87
C VAL A 95 -4.12 9.09 -8.46
N GLN A 96 -3.29 8.19 -7.92
CA GLN A 96 -2.74 8.35 -6.57
C GLN A 96 -1.81 9.56 -6.48
N LYS A 97 -0.99 9.82 -7.52
CA LYS A 97 -0.14 11.01 -7.57
C LYS A 97 -0.98 12.28 -7.60
N ALA A 98 -2.03 12.32 -8.43
CA ALA A 98 -2.95 13.47 -8.52
C ALA A 98 -3.68 13.73 -7.19
N GLN A 99 -4.14 12.67 -6.52
CA GLN A 99 -4.74 12.76 -5.19
C GLN A 99 -3.74 13.27 -4.15
N GLY A 100 -2.53 12.70 -4.12
CA GLY A 100 -1.47 13.15 -3.20
C GLY A 100 -1.07 14.60 -3.41
N THR A 101 -0.99 15.07 -4.66
CA THR A 101 -0.74 16.49 -4.95
C THR A 101 -1.90 17.38 -4.52
N ALA A 102 -3.15 16.95 -4.75
CA ALA A 102 -4.32 17.71 -4.33
C ALA A 102 -4.42 17.79 -2.81
N GLU A 103 -4.19 16.69 -2.09
CA GLU A 103 -4.16 16.66 -0.62
C GLU A 103 -3.03 17.53 -0.07
N ALA A 104 -1.84 17.47 -0.67
CA ALA A 104 -0.71 18.32 -0.28
C ALA A 104 -1.04 19.80 -0.47
N ASP A 105 -1.68 20.17 -1.58
CA ASP A 105 -2.11 21.55 -1.82
C ASP A 105 -3.17 22.02 -0.83
N VAL A 106 -4.14 21.16 -0.50
CA VAL A 106 -5.16 21.47 0.52
C VAL A 106 -4.49 21.71 1.88
N ILE A 107 -3.56 20.84 2.29
CA ILE A 107 -2.84 21.00 3.57
C ILE A 107 -1.99 22.27 3.55
N ARG A 108 -1.29 22.54 2.45
CA ARG A 108 -0.48 23.75 2.29
C ARG A 108 -1.33 25.02 2.38
N LEU A 109 -2.45 25.06 1.66
CA LEU A 109 -3.37 26.20 1.68
C LEU A 109 -4.00 26.38 3.08
N LYS A 110 -4.39 25.30 3.74
CA LYS A 110 -4.89 25.34 5.11
C LYS A 110 -3.82 25.84 6.09
N GLY A 111 -2.59 25.35 5.98
CA GLY A 111 -1.46 25.78 6.81
C GLY A 111 -1.13 27.27 6.60
N LEU A 112 -1.17 27.75 5.36
CA LEU A 112 -1.02 29.17 5.05
C LEU A 112 -2.16 30.01 5.64
N ALA A 113 -3.41 29.57 5.47
CA ALA A 113 -4.56 30.27 6.04
C ALA A 113 -4.50 30.32 7.57
N GLU A 114 -4.08 29.24 8.24
CA GLU A 114 -3.88 29.21 9.69
C GLU A 114 -2.71 30.10 10.13
N ALA A 115 -1.62 30.13 9.36
CA ALA A 115 -0.48 31.01 9.63
C ALA A 115 -0.87 32.49 9.49
N GLU A 116 -1.56 32.86 8.42
CA GLU A 116 -2.07 34.22 8.21
C GLU A 116 -3.08 34.63 9.28
N ALA A 117 -3.97 33.72 9.69
CA ALA A 117 -4.91 33.97 10.78
C ALA A 117 -4.17 34.23 12.09
N LYS A 118 -3.17 33.41 12.43
CA LYS A 118 -2.34 33.60 13.63
C LYS A 118 -1.51 34.88 13.58
N GLN A 119 -0.99 35.25 12.41
CA GLN A 119 -0.28 36.51 12.21
C GLN A 119 -1.22 37.70 12.45
N LYS A 120 -2.42 37.69 11.88
CA LYS A 120 -3.41 38.74 12.13
C LYS A 120 -3.84 38.80 13.59
N ILE A 121 -3.93 37.66 14.27
CA ILE A 121 -4.18 37.60 15.71
C ILE A 121 -2.99 38.19 16.49
N ALA A 122 -1.74 37.90 16.10
CA ALA A 122 -0.54 38.47 16.72
C ALA A 122 -0.45 39.99 16.49
N GLU A 123 -0.66 40.46 15.27
CA GLU A 123 -0.74 41.89 14.93
C GLU A 123 -1.87 42.58 15.71
N ALA A 124 -3.03 41.94 15.83
CA ALA A 124 -4.10 42.41 16.68
C ALA A 124 -3.63 42.50 18.14
N PHE A 125 -2.96 41.48 18.70
CA PHE A 125 -2.42 41.53 20.06
C PHE A 125 -1.33 42.59 20.26
N GLU A 126 -0.57 42.95 19.23
CA GLU A 126 0.38 44.05 19.28
C GLU A 126 -0.33 45.41 19.29
N LEU A 127 -1.37 45.58 18.47
CA LEU A 127 -2.18 46.80 18.39
C LEU A 127 -3.07 46.99 19.62
N TYR A 128 -3.66 45.91 20.11
CA TYR A 128 -4.41 45.84 21.35
C TYR A 128 -3.41 45.61 22.50
N GLY A 129 -2.75 46.67 22.97
CA GLY A 129 -1.71 46.60 24.02
C GLY A 129 -2.15 45.96 25.35
N GLN A 130 -1.51 46.34 26.46
CA GLN A 130 -1.64 45.68 27.77
C GLN A 130 -3.09 45.44 28.27
N ALA A 131 -4.06 46.26 27.84
CA ALA A 131 -5.47 46.15 28.23
C ALA A 131 -6.21 44.92 27.65
N ALA A 132 -5.91 44.49 26.43
CA ALA A 132 -6.59 43.33 25.84
C ALA A 132 -6.03 42.00 26.33
N ILE A 133 -4.73 41.96 26.64
CA ILE A 133 -4.12 40.83 27.33
C ILE A 133 -4.78 40.65 28.71
N MET A 134 -5.03 41.75 29.44
CA MET A 134 -5.75 41.71 30.71
C MET A 134 -7.18 41.18 30.55
N ASP A 135 -7.96 41.65 29.58
CA ASP A 135 -9.33 41.17 29.31
C ASP A 135 -9.37 39.68 28.91
N MET A 136 -8.41 39.22 28.11
CA MET A 136 -8.29 37.80 27.73
C MET A 136 -7.92 36.92 28.92
N VAL A 137 -6.98 37.35 29.78
CA VAL A 137 -6.62 36.64 31.01
C VAL A 137 -7.82 36.56 31.95
N LEU A 138 -8.59 37.63 32.09
CA LEU A 138 -9.83 37.64 32.88
C LEU A 138 -10.88 36.67 32.34
N LYS A 139 -10.99 36.50 31.01
CA LYS A 139 -11.88 35.51 30.38
C LYS A 139 -11.39 34.07 30.50
N MET A 140 -10.08 33.84 30.53
CA MET A 140 -9.46 32.50 30.69
C MET A 140 -9.32 32.06 32.15
N LEU A 141 -9.35 33.01 33.09
CA LEU A 141 -9.24 32.77 34.53
C LEU A 141 -10.24 31.74 35.08
N PRO A 142 -11.54 31.76 34.70
CA PRO A 142 -12.51 30.76 35.16
C PRO A 142 -12.18 29.33 34.73
N SER A 143 -11.68 29.13 33.50
CA SER A 143 -11.28 27.79 33.04
C SER A 143 -10.05 27.28 33.79
N TYR A 144 -9.09 28.16 34.05
CA TYR A 144 -7.90 27.80 34.83
C TYR A 144 -8.24 27.50 36.29
N ALA A 145 -9.10 28.31 36.90
CA ALA A 145 -9.63 28.06 38.24
C ALA A 145 -10.41 26.75 38.33
N LYS A 146 -11.20 26.41 37.30
CA LYS A 146 -11.93 25.13 37.22
C LYS A 146 -10.99 23.93 37.15
N GLU A 147 -9.91 24.02 36.39
CA GLU A 147 -8.92 22.95 36.27
C GLU A 147 -8.13 22.76 37.57
N ILE A 148 -7.74 23.87 38.23
CA ILE A 148 -7.08 23.84 39.56
C ILE A 148 -8.04 23.30 40.64
N ALA A 149 -9.31 23.66 40.56
CA ALA A 149 -10.32 23.17 41.49
C ALA A 149 -10.78 21.74 41.18
N SER A 150 -10.48 21.17 40.02
CA SER A 150 -10.95 19.83 39.63
C SER A 150 -10.50 18.74 40.62
N PRO A 151 -9.23 18.67 41.06
CA PRO A 151 -8.80 17.72 42.09
C PRO A 151 -9.43 17.97 43.46
N LEU A 152 -9.74 19.22 43.81
CA LEU A 152 -10.37 19.58 45.08
C LEU A 152 -11.87 19.31 45.10
N SER A 153 -12.54 19.47 43.94
CA SER A 153 -13.96 19.18 43.74
C SER A 153 -14.26 17.68 43.81
N ASN A 154 -13.27 16.83 43.55
CA ASN A 154 -13.39 15.36 43.61
C ASN A 154 -13.20 14.80 45.04
N ILE A 155 -13.05 15.65 46.06
CA ILE A 155 -12.88 15.23 47.45
C ILE A 155 -14.18 15.52 48.22
N ASP A 156 -15.04 14.50 48.34
CA ASP A 156 -16.36 14.65 49.00
C ASP A 156 -16.28 14.76 50.53
N LYS A 157 -15.24 14.20 51.16
CA LYS A 157 -15.09 14.23 52.63
C LYS A 157 -13.63 14.04 53.06
N ILE A 158 -12.97 15.14 53.46
CA ILE A 158 -11.74 15.06 54.26
C ILE A 158 -12.14 14.69 55.68
N THR A 159 -11.93 13.42 56.05
CA THR A 159 -12.07 12.98 57.44
C THR A 159 -10.71 13.02 58.11
N VAL A 160 -10.44 14.06 58.88
CA VAL A 160 -9.25 14.14 59.72
C VAL A 160 -9.49 13.25 60.94
N VAL A 161 -8.90 12.05 60.96
CA VAL A 161 -8.97 11.15 62.11
C VAL A 161 -7.80 11.48 63.02
N ASP A 162 -8.07 12.28 64.05
CA ASP A 162 -7.13 12.57 65.13
C ASP A 162 -7.21 11.46 66.18
N THR A 163 -6.34 10.46 66.08
CA THR A 163 -6.19 9.42 67.11
C THR A 163 -5.27 9.93 68.22
N GLY A 164 -5.77 10.81 69.10
CA GLY A 164 -5.13 11.01 70.40
C GLY A 164 -5.19 12.42 71.01
N GLY A 165 -5.95 12.52 72.11
CA GLY A 165 -5.60 13.37 73.26
C GLY A 165 -5.98 14.84 73.16
N GLY A 166 -7.08 15.22 73.82
CA GLY A 166 -7.49 16.62 74.01
C GLY A 166 -6.38 17.45 74.68
N GLY A 167 -5.83 18.38 73.91
CA GLY A 167 -4.84 19.37 74.31
C GLY A 167 -4.49 20.26 73.12
N LYS A 168 -3.71 21.32 73.35
CA LYS A 168 -3.31 22.37 72.37
C LYS A 168 -2.64 21.89 71.07
N ASN A 169 -2.59 20.58 70.82
CA ASN A 169 -1.99 19.90 69.68
C ASN A 169 -2.95 18.89 69.00
N SER A 170 -4.26 19.20 68.99
CA SER A 170 -5.28 18.45 68.24
C SER A 170 -5.10 18.60 66.71
N GLY A 171 -5.62 17.65 65.93
CA GLY A 171 -5.48 17.52 64.48
C GLY A 171 -5.71 18.79 63.67
N ALA A 172 -6.55 19.73 64.12
CA ALA A 172 -6.69 21.04 63.49
C ALA A 172 -5.43 21.93 63.63
N GLY A 173 -4.75 21.86 64.79
CA GLY A 173 -3.45 22.51 65.02
C GLY A 173 -2.31 21.85 64.25
N LYS A 174 -2.37 20.53 64.03
CA LYS A 174 -1.43 19.85 63.12
C LYS A 174 -1.65 20.24 61.66
N VAL A 175 -2.89 20.41 61.18
CA VAL A 175 -3.16 20.89 59.81
C VAL A 175 -2.70 22.34 59.62
N ALA A 176 -2.95 23.22 60.59
CA ALA A 176 -2.45 24.59 60.56
C ALA A 176 -0.91 24.66 60.66
N GLY A 177 -0.30 23.78 61.47
CA GLY A 177 1.15 23.61 61.57
C GLY A 177 1.77 23.04 60.29
N TYR A 178 1.14 22.04 59.66
CA TYR A 178 1.59 21.44 58.40
C TYR A 178 1.66 22.45 57.27
N ALA A 179 0.71 23.39 57.18
CA ALA A 179 0.77 24.47 56.18
C ALA A 179 1.96 25.41 56.43
N THR A 180 2.27 25.70 57.69
CA THR A 180 3.39 26.56 58.09
C THR A 180 4.74 25.84 57.88
N ASP A 181 4.82 24.56 58.22
CA ASP A 181 5.99 23.70 58.03
C ASP A 181 6.21 23.37 56.54
N LEU A 182 5.15 23.14 55.75
CA LEU A 182 5.26 23.02 54.30
C LEU A 182 5.72 24.32 53.67
N MET A 183 5.22 25.48 54.11
CA MET A 183 5.69 26.78 53.62
C MET A 183 7.17 27.01 53.95
N ALA A 184 7.62 26.64 55.15
CA ALA A 184 9.02 26.75 55.55
C ALA A 184 9.91 25.76 54.75
N THR A 185 9.51 24.50 54.67
CA THR A 185 10.24 23.44 53.94
C THR A 185 10.23 23.70 52.44
N MET A 186 9.16 24.25 51.88
CA MET A 186 9.05 24.61 50.47
C MET A 186 10.00 25.76 50.12
N GLN A 187 10.12 26.78 50.97
CA GLN A 187 11.10 27.85 50.77
C GLN A 187 12.53 27.31 50.82
N GLU A 188 12.81 26.40 51.75
CA GLU A 188 14.13 25.80 51.90
C GLU A 188 14.47 24.83 50.74
N THR A 189 13.51 24.01 50.28
CA THR A 189 13.70 23.12 49.13
C THR A 189 13.73 23.84 47.80
N LEU A 190 12.94 24.92 47.60
CA LEU A 190 13.06 25.76 46.41
C LEU A 190 14.42 26.46 46.37
N LYS A 191 14.90 26.96 47.51
CA LYS A 191 16.23 27.56 47.61
C LYS A 191 17.35 26.52 47.38
N ALA A 192 17.24 25.32 47.95
CA ALA A 192 18.26 24.27 47.81
C ALA A 192 18.26 23.59 46.43
N SER A 193 17.10 23.45 45.79
CA SER A 193 16.94 22.75 44.50
C SER A 193 17.10 23.70 43.30
N SER A 194 16.62 24.93 43.42
CA SER A 194 16.59 25.90 42.31
C SER A 194 17.54 27.08 42.51
N GLY A 195 18.14 27.26 43.69
CA GLY A 195 18.98 28.42 44.02
C GLY A 195 18.21 29.74 44.18
N ILE A 196 16.87 29.70 44.16
CA ILE A 196 16.02 30.88 44.16
C ILE A 196 15.62 31.22 45.60
N ASP A 197 16.05 32.39 46.07
CA ASP A 197 15.71 32.91 47.39
C ASP A 197 14.46 33.81 47.28
N LEU A 198 13.30 33.25 47.61
CA LEU A 198 12.01 33.97 47.52
C LEU A 198 11.99 35.26 48.35
N LYS A 199 12.79 35.32 49.41
CA LYS A 199 12.92 36.52 50.24
C LYS A 199 13.61 37.66 49.49
N GLU A 200 14.67 37.37 48.73
CA GLU A 200 15.33 38.37 47.86
C GLU A 200 14.46 38.77 46.68
N LEU A 201 13.72 37.84 46.08
CA LEU A 201 12.76 38.16 45.01
C LEU A 201 11.64 39.06 45.51
N LEU A 202 11.11 38.80 46.71
CA LEU A 202 10.06 39.62 47.32
C LEU A 202 10.60 41.00 47.73
N GLU A 203 11.81 41.09 48.27
CA GLU A 203 12.48 42.38 48.56
C GLU A 203 12.86 43.14 47.28
N GLY A 204 13.20 42.45 46.19
CA GLY A 204 13.46 43.04 44.87
C GLY A 204 12.19 43.58 44.21
N PHE A 205 11.09 42.82 44.30
CA PHE A 205 9.80 43.18 43.72
C PHE A 205 9.06 44.25 44.54
N ALA A 206 9.12 44.18 45.87
CA ALA A 206 8.49 45.16 46.76
C ALA A 206 9.38 46.38 47.05
N GLY A 207 10.70 46.32 46.82
CA GLY A 207 11.65 47.34 47.29
C GLY A 207 12.57 47.96 46.25
N LYS A 208 12.72 47.43 45.03
CA LYS A 208 13.70 47.97 44.06
C LYS A 208 13.24 48.11 42.60
N GLY A 209 12.05 47.62 42.22
CA GLY A 209 11.53 47.75 40.84
C GLY A 209 10.89 49.10 40.49
N ALA A 210 10.41 49.86 41.48
CA ALA A 210 9.58 51.06 41.22
C ALA A 210 10.37 52.36 40.99
N VAL A 211 11.69 52.39 41.19
CA VAL A 211 12.47 53.65 41.14
C VAL A 211 13.42 53.73 39.92
N GLN A 212 13.72 52.62 39.23
CA GLN A 212 14.70 52.63 38.14
C GLN A 212 14.11 52.95 36.75
N GLN A 213 12.78 52.93 36.57
CA GLN A 213 12.13 53.14 35.27
C GLN A 213 11.82 54.60 34.91
N LEU A 214 12.12 55.56 35.80
CA LEU A 214 11.87 57.00 35.58
C LEU A 214 13.13 57.81 35.18
N SER A 215 14.29 57.18 34.99
CA SER A 215 15.56 57.91 34.78
C SER A 215 16.30 57.65 33.46
N ASN A 216 15.80 56.77 32.58
CA ASN A 216 16.38 56.57 31.25
C ASN A 216 15.34 56.78 30.15
N ASP A 217 14.93 58.04 29.98
CA ASP A 217 14.39 58.52 28.71
C ASP A 217 15.35 59.58 28.14
N LYS A 218 16.06 59.22 27.08
CA LYS A 218 16.70 60.16 26.16
C LYS A 218 16.41 59.72 24.73
N PRO A 219 16.11 60.68 23.84
CA PRO A 219 15.41 60.43 22.59
C PRO A 219 16.38 59.99 21.50
N VAL A 220 15.95 59.05 20.66
CA VAL A 220 16.54 58.83 19.34
C VAL A 220 15.45 59.06 18.30
N VAL A 221 15.47 60.29 17.75
CA VAL A 221 14.87 60.64 16.47
C VAL A 221 15.83 60.20 15.36
N SER A 222 15.26 59.88 14.20
CA SER A 222 15.86 59.68 12.87
C SER A 222 16.45 58.31 12.55
N VAL A 223 15.72 57.50 11.79
CA VAL A 223 16.02 57.15 10.38
C VAL A 223 14.71 56.70 9.70
N VAL A 224 13.98 57.62 9.05
CA VAL A 224 13.05 57.29 7.96
C VAL A 224 13.17 58.40 6.92
N GLU A 225 14.34 58.48 6.31
CA GLU A 225 14.56 59.09 5.00
C GLU A 225 15.30 58.04 4.19
N ASP A 226 14.54 57.19 3.49
CA ASP A 226 14.90 56.54 2.21
C ASP A 226 13.87 55.44 1.93
N GLU A 227 12.74 55.81 1.30
CA GLU A 227 11.93 54.95 0.41
C GLU A 227 10.65 55.63 -0.16
N LYS A 228 10.62 56.97 -0.27
CA LYS A 228 9.52 57.70 -0.96
C LYS A 228 9.99 58.65 -2.05
N LYS A 229 11.04 58.28 -2.79
CA LYS A 229 11.44 58.93 -4.05
C LYS A 229 11.68 57.91 -5.15
N GLU A 230 10.66 57.13 -5.50
CA GLU A 230 10.64 56.47 -6.81
C GLU A 230 9.25 56.23 -7.44
N ILE A 231 8.15 56.71 -6.84
CA ILE A 231 6.79 56.50 -7.40
C ILE A 231 6.06 57.81 -7.70
N ASN A 232 6.77 58.88 -8.08
CA ASN A 232 6.09 60.05 -8.65
C ASN A 232 6.91 60.79 -9.70
N LYS A 233 7.37 60.04 -10.71
CA LYS A 233 7.88 60.62 -11.96
C LYS A 233 7.30 60.00 -13.23
N ASP A 234 6.19 59.27 -13.12
CA ASP A 234 5.41 58.79 -14.26
C ASP A 234 3.93 59.06 -14.02
N LYS A 235 3.51 60.28 -14.34
CA LYS A 235 2.28 60.66 -15.08
C LYS A 235 1.81 62.05 -14.68
N GLU A 236 1.82 62.92 -15.69
CA GLU A 236 1.05 64.16 -15.80
C GLU A 236 -0.44 63.95 -15.47
#